data_AF-A0A2V7JEZ7-F1
#
_entry.id   AF-A0A2V7JEZ7-F1
#
_cell.length_a   1.000
_cell.length_b   1.000
_cell.length_c   1.000
_cell.angle_alpha   90.00
_cell.angle_beta   90.00
_cell.angle_gamma   90.00
#
_symmetry.space_group_name_H-M   'P 1'
#
loop_
_entity.id
_entity.type
_entity.pdbx_description
1 polymer ?
#
loop_
_entity_poly.entity_id
_entity_poly.type
_entity_poly.pdbx_seq_one_letter_code
_entity_poly.pdbx_strand_id
1 'polypeptide(L)'
;YFVMLSARPQAVGYGLNDSPVGLAAFMLVHPGFGKWTYDDDPVKTPTKDQVLDDFTLYWLTNTSTSAGRLYWENKGRSPTGSATWKTTELTLPVAVTNFQEDAYQPPESWVRRAYKNLIYFHEAPKGGHFAAWEQPEEFAQELRAAFRSLR
;
A
#
# COMPACT_ATOMS: atom_id res chain seq x y z
N TYR A 1 9.17 -10.23 -4.36
CA TYR A 1 9.26 -9.18 -5.40
C TYR A 1 10.26 -8.07 -5.02
N PHE A 2 10.25 -7.54 -3.77
CA PHE A 2 11.08 -6.39 -3.33
C PHE A 2 12.56 -6.48 -3.71
N VAL A 3 13.23 -7.61 -3.40
CA VAL A 3 14.65 -7.81 -3.70
C VAL A 3 14.94 -7.75 -5.21
N MET A 4 14.09 -8.34 -6.05
CA MET A 4 14.27 -8.35 -7.50
C MET A 4 14.15 -6.95 -8.09
N LEU A 5 13.10 -6.20 -7.71
CA LEU A 5 12.88 -4.84 -8.19
C LEU A 5 13.93 -3.86 -7.65
N SER A 6 14.43 -4.08 -6.44
CA SER A 6 15.54 -3.29 -5.88
C SER A 6 16.88 -3.59 -6.56
N ALA A 7 17.03 -4.75 -7.23
CA ALA A 7 18.29 -5.18 -7.81
C ALA A 7 18.35 -4.95 -9.33
N ARG A 8 17.30 -5.25 -10.09
CA ARG A 8 17.32 -5.18 -11.57
C ARG A 8 15.91 -4.87 -12.11
N PRO A 9 15.32 -3.70 -11.79
CA PRO A 9 13.94 -3.39 -12.21
C PRO A 9 13.80 -3.37 -13.74
N GLN A 10 14.83 -2.90 -14.46
CA GLN A 10 14.85 -2.88 -15.93
C GLN A 10 14.79 -4.29 -16.53
N ALA A 11 15.56 -5.24 -15.98
CA ALA A 11 15.61 -6.61 -16.51
C ALA A 11 14.30 -7.36 -16.23
N VAL A 12 13.74 -7.20 -15.02
CA VAL A 12 12.44 -7.77 -14.66
C VAL A 12 11.34 -7.19 -15.56
N GLY A 13 11.36 -5.87 -15.77
CA GLY A 13 10.36 -5.15 -16.53
C GLY A 13 10.23 -5.57 -17.99
N TYR A 14 11.30 -6.06 -18.64
CA TYR A 14 11.20 -6.59 -20.00
C TYR A 14 10.20 -7.76 -20.10
N GLY A 15 10.24 -8.69 -19.15
CA GLY A 15 9.29 -9.82 -19.13
C GLY A 15 7.88 -9.40 -18.73
N LEU A 16 7.75 -8.48 -17.78
CA LEU A 16 6.44 -7.98 -17.34
C LEU A 16 5.72 -7.18 -18.44
N ASN A 17 6.46 -6.44 -19.26
CA ASN A 17 5.89 -5.63 -20.34
C ASN A 17 5.59 -6.42 -21.63
N ASP A 18 6.09 -7.65 -21.75
CA ASP A 18 5.89 -8.49 -22.94
C ASP A 18 4.82 -9.58 -22.74
N SER A 19 4.35 -9.77 -21.50
CA SER A 19 3.32 -10.76 -21.17
C SER A 19 2.28 -10.21 -20.21
N PRO A 20 1.00 -10.02 -20.63
CA PRO A 20 -0.04 -9.56 -19.73
C PRO A 20 -0.34 -10.58 -18.62
N VAL A 21 -0.18 -11.89 -18.91
CA VAL A 21 -0.27 -12.95 -17.90
C VAL A 21 0.91 -12.87 -16.92
N GLY A 22 2.12 -12.63 -17.43
CA GLY A 22 3.31 -12.43 -16.59
C GLY A 22 3.19 -11.21 -15.67
N LEU A 23 2.68 -10.09 -16.18
CA LEU A 23 2.38 -8.89 -15.40
C LEU A 23 1.36 -9.19 -14.29
N ALA A 24 0.20 -9.74 -14.65
CA ALA A 24 -0.87 -10.04 -13.68
C ALA A 24 -0.38 -11.01 -12.59
N ALA A 25 0.30 -12.09 -12.98
CA ALA A 25 0.88 -13.04 -12.04
C ALA A 25 1.90 -12.38 -11.10
N PHE A 26 2.74 -11.49 -11.62
CA PHE A 26 3.71 -10.77 -10.80
C PHE A 26 3.07 -9.78 -9.82
N MET A 27 2.01 -9.07 -10.24
CA MET A 27 1.26 -8.16 -9.37
C MET A 27 0.56 -8.92 -8.24
N LEU A 28 -0.06 -10.06 -8.54
CA LEU A 28 -0.73 -10.93 -7.56
C LEU A 28 0.22 -11.52 -6.49
N VAL A 29 1.54 -11.52 -6.71
CA VAL A 29 2.53 -11.91 -5.68
C VAL A 29 2.57 -10.90 -4.52
N HIS A 30 2.05 -9.69 -4.70
CA HIS A 30 2.02 -8.71 -3.61
C HIS A 30 1.15 -9.23 -2.44
N PRO A 31 1.65 -9.23 -1.19
CA PRO A 31 0.97 -9.85 -0.05
C PRO A 31 -0.39 -9.23 0.26
N GLY A 32 -0.63 -7.98 -0.14
CA GLY A 32 -1.94 -7.34 -0.05
C GLY A 32 -3.06 -8.09 -0.77
N PHE A 33 -2.76 -8.84 -1.85
CA PHE A 33 -3.76 -9.67 -2.53
C PHE A 33 -3.96 -11.04 -1.85
N GLY A 34 -3.11 -11.42 -0.89
CA GLY A 34 -3.03 -12.81 -0.39
C GLY A 34 -4.27 -13.32 0.34
N LYS A 35 -5.14 -12.41 0.82
CA LYS A 35 -6.40 -12.75 1.51
C LYS A 35 -7.64 -12.56 0.64
N TRP A 36 -7.47 -12.04 -0.58
CA TRP A 36 -8.60 -11.71 -1.43
C TRP A 36 -9.17 -12.98 -2.06
N THR A 37 -10.49 -13.06 -2.08
CA THR A 37 -11.21 -14.04 -2.88
C THR A 37 -11.95 -13.29 -3.97
N TYR A 38 -11.99 -13.90 -5.14
CA TYR A 38 -12.62 -13.33 -6.34
C TYR A 38 -13.87 -14.13 -6.68
N ASP A 39 -14.68 -14.39 -5.65
CA ASP A 39 -16.04 -14.89 -5.80
C ASP A 39 -16.93 -13.86 -6.49
N ASP A 40 -17.99 -14.32 -7.14
CA ASP A 40 -18.95 -13.46 -7.86
C ASP A 40 -19.89 -12.70 -6.90
N ASP A 41 -19.47 -12.42 -5.66
CA ASP A 41 -20.21 -11.58 -4.71
C ASP A 41 -19.99 -10.10 -5.05
N PRO A 42 -20.99 -9.40 -5.60
CA PRO A 42 -20.84 -8.00 -6.01
C PRO A 42 -20.71 -7.03 -4.82
N VAL A 43 -21.01 -7.47 -3.60
CA VAL A 43 -20.89 -6.65 -2.39
C VAL A 43 -19.46 -6.69 -1.85
N LYS A 44 -18.68 -7.72 -2.21
CA LYS A 44 -17.31 -7.86 -1.76
C LYS A 44 -16.38 -7.03 -2.62
N THR A 45 -15.72 -6.05 -1.99
CA THR A 45 -14.70 -5.23 -2.64
C THR A 45 -13.33 -5.66 -2.14
N PRO A 46 -12.32 -5.76 -3.02
CA PRO A 46 -12.40 -5.52 -4.46
C PRO A 46 -12.86 -6.73 -5.28
N THR A 47 -13.63 -6.45 -6.33
CA THR A 47 -14.06 -7.47 -7.30
C THR A 47 -12.92 -7.86 -8.24
N LYS A 48 -13.06 -8.99 -8.92
CA LYS A 48 -12.10 -9.44 -9.94
C LYS A 48 -11.86 -8.39 -11.02
N ASP A 49 -12.94 -7.77 -11.52
CA ASP A 49 -12.85 -6.79 -12.60
C ASP A 49 -12.14 -5.52 -12.14
N GLN A 50 -12.38 -5.06 -10.91
CA GLN A 50 -11.65 -3.94 -10.33
C GLN A 50 -10.14 -4.22 -10.24
N VAL A 51 -9.74 -5.44 -9.86
CA VAL A 51 -8.32 -5.84 -9.86
C VAL A 51 -7.74 -5.89 -11.28
N LEU A 52 -8.50 -6.38 -12.24
CA LEU A 52 -8.10 -6.38 -13.64
C LEU A 52 -7.98 -4.96 -14.23
N ASP A 53 -8.78 -4.01 -13.77
CA ASP A 53 -8.65 -2.59 -14.16
C ASP A 53 -7.29 -2.03 -13.73
N ASP A 54 -6.83 -2.31 -12.50
CA ASP A 54 -5.50 -1.91 -12.04
C ASP A 54 -4.40 -2.57 -12.88
N PHE A 55 -4.50 -3.87 -13.16
CA PHE A 55 -3.50 -4.57 -13.98
C PHE A 55 -3.47 -4.02 -15.42
N THR A 56 -4.65 -3.70 -15.96
CA THR A 56 -4.81 -3.12 -17.29
C THR A 56 -4.20 -1.72 -17.36
N LEU A 57 -4.29 -0.92 -16.31
CA LEU A 57 -3.61 0.38 -16.22
C LEU A 57 -2.10 0.21 -16.40
N TYR A 58 -1.46 -0.72 -15.68
CA TYR A 58 -0.02 -0.99 -15.84
C TYR A 58 0.33 -1.50 -17.23
N TRP A 59 -0.50 -2.39 -17.79
CA TRP A 59 -0.30 -2.98 -19.11
C TRP A 59 -0.36 -1.92 -20.23
N LEU A 60 -1.47 -1.19 -20.32
CA LEU A 60 -1.72 -0.23 -21.41
C LEU A 60 -0.79 0.99 -21.35
N THR A 61 -0.29 1.33 -20.16
CA THR A 61 0.68 2.43 -20.00
C THR A 61 2.13 1.96 -20.09
N ASN A 62 2.38 0.65 -20.17
CA ASN A 62 3.73 0.04 -20.22
C ASN A 62 4.62 0.43 -19.02
N THR A 63 4.02 0.55 -17.83
CA THR A 63 4.65 1.18 -16.65
C THR A 63 5.18 0.21 -15.61
N SER A 64 5.13 -1.11 -15.82
CA SER A 64 5.67 -2.08 -14.83
C SER A 64 7.15 -1.82 -14.53
N THR A 65 7.93 -1.50 -15.56
CA THR A 65 9.36 -1.18 -15.44
C THR A 65 9.58 0.12 -14.66
N SER A 66 8.86 1.19 -15.01
CA SER A 66 9.04 2.50 -14.37
C SER A 66 8.57 2.47 -12.91
N ALA A 67 7.46 1.79 -12.61
CA ALA A 67 7.00 1.56 -11.24
C ALA A 67 8.04 0.77 -10.41
N GLY A 68 8.65 -0.27 -11.01
CA GLY A 68 9.69 -1.05 -10.37
C GLY A 68 10.94 -0.24 -10.00
N ARG A 69 11.26 0.85 -10.70
CA ARG A 69 12.44 1.70 -10.40
C ARG A 69 12.34 2.37 -9.04
N LEU A 70 11.13 2.60 -8.49
CA LEU A 70 10.97 3.14 -7.15
C LEU A 70 11.68 2.29 -6.08
N TYR A 71 11.70 0.98 -6.25
CA TYR A 71 12.41 0.05 -5.36
C TYR A 71 13.93 0.19 -5.47
N TRP A 72 14.44 0.38 -6.69
CA TRP A 72 15.87 0.63 -6.93
C TRP A 72 16.33 1.94 -6.30
N GLU A 73 15.57 3.03 -6.49
CA GLU A 73 15.90 4.35 -5.91
C GLU A 73 15.87 4.35 -4.38
N ASN A 74 15.01 3.50 -3.78
CA ASN A 74 14.88 3.35 -2.33
C ASN A 74 15.63 2.13 -1.78
N LYS A 75 16.53 1.54 -2.57
CA LYS A 75 17.29 0.36 -2.14
C LYS A 75 18.04 0.64 -0.84
N GLY A 76 17.91 -0.26 0.13
CA GLY A 76 18.57 -0.16 1.43
C GLY A 76 17.87 0.80 2.41
N ARG A 77 16.76 1.44 2.01
CA ARG A 77 15.92 2.23 2.91
C ARG A 77 14.77 1.36 3.43
N SER A 78 14.65 1.24 4.75
CA SER A 78 13.50 0.57 5.35
C SER A 78 12.23 1.40 5.07
N PRO A 79 11.16 0.83 4.47
CA PRO A 79 9.90 1.53 4.23
C PRO A 79 9.25 2.05 5.51
N THR A 80 9.51 1.40 6.65
CA THR A 80 8.89 1.71 7.95
C THR A 80 9.87 2.37 8.93
N GLY A 81 11.09 2.70 8.48
CA GLY A 81 12.13 3.24 9.33
C GLY A 81 11.93 4.72 9.64
N SER A 82 11.53 5.03 10.87
CA SER A 82 11.38 6.42 11.35
C SER A 82 12.64 7.27 11.14
N ALA A 83 13.84 6.71 11.39
CA ALA A 83 15.11 7.39 11.15
C ALA A 83 15.38 7.61 9.64
N THR A 84 15.10 6.61 8.81
CA THR A 84 15.25 6.67 7.34
C THR A 84 14.44 7.83 6.74
N TRP A 85 13.23 8.03 7.25
CA TRP A 85 12.27 9.02 6.76
C TRP A 85 12.19 10.27 7.62
N LYS A 86 13.06 10.39 8.63
CA LYS A 86 13.12 11.52 9.57
C LYS A 86 11.77 11.93 10.14
N THR A 87 10.91 10.96 10.43
CA THR A 87 9.52 11.24 10.85
C THR A 87 9.46 12.00 12.17
N THR A 88 10.49 11.88 13.01
CA THR A 88 10.64 12.60 14.29
C THR A 88 10.95 14.08 14.13
N GLU A 89 11.34 14.52 12.93
CA GLU A 89 11.57 15.93 12.56
C GLU A 89 10.29 16.59 12.01
N LEU A 90 9.24 15.81 11.70
CA LEU A 90 7.97 16.35 11.21
C LEU A 90 7.27 17.17 12.29
N THR A 91 6.96 18.41 11.95
CA THR A 91 6.23 19.37 12.82
C THR A 91 4.74 19.47 12.47
N LEU A 92 4.35 19.04 11.27
CA LEU A 92 2.96 19.03 10.82
C LEU A 92 2.11 18.04 11.63
N PRO A 93 0.81 18.30 11.82
CA PRO A 93 -0.12 17.31 12.39
C PRO A 93 -0.12 16.02 11.57
N VAL A 94 0.01 14.88 12.26
CA VAL A 94 -0.01 13.54 11.66
C VAL A 94 -1.15 12.73 12.25
N ALA A 95 -1.85 11.99 11.39
CA ALA A 95 -2.84 11.00 11.79
C ALA A 95 -2.41 9.63 11.24
N VAL A 96 -2.61 8.57 12.02
CA VAL A 96 -2.30 7.20 11.62
C VAL A 96 -3.48 6.30 11.96
N THR A 97 -3.94 5.53 10.98
CA THR A 97 -4.86 4.41 11.21
C THR A 97 -4.13 3.12 10.90
N ASN A 98 -4.17 2.18 11.84
CA ASN A 98 -3.72 0.81 11.63
C ASN A 98 -4.89 -0.07 11.21
N PHE A 99 -4.74 -0.76 10.09
CA PHE A 99 -5.72 -1.71 9.59
C PHE A 99 -5.32 -3.14 9.99
N GLN A 100 -6.19 -3.86 10.69
CA GLN A 100 -5.88 -5.14 11.36
C GLN A 100 -5.46 -6.28 10.43
N GLU A 101 -5.65 -6.14 9.12
CA GLU A 101 -5.23 -7.15 8.14
C GLU A 101 -3.98 -6.76 7.36
N ASP A 102 -3.38 -5.58 7.61
CA ASP A 102 -2.15 -5.12 6.93
C ASP A 102 -0.95 -5.97 7.36
N ALA A 103 0.05 -6.10 6.48
CA ALA A 103 1.31 -6.76 6.76
C ALA A 103 2.16 -6.03 7.81
N TYR A 104 1.98 -4.72 8.01
CA TYR A 104 2.69 -3.93 9.01
C TYR A 104 1.74 -3.13 9.89
N GLN A 105 1.68 -3.49 11.17
CA GLN A 105 0.80 -2.89 12.17
C GLN A 105 1.66 -2.39 13.34
N PRO A 106 2.22 -1.16 13.27
CA PRO A 106 3.07 -0.64 14.33
C PRO A 106 2.23 -0.36 15.58
N PRO A 107 2.60 -0.86 16.76
CA PRO A 107 1.85 -0.54 17.97
C PRO A 107 1.88 0.97 18.22
N GLU A 108 0.82 1.51 18.85
CA GLU A 108 0.67 2.95 19.10
C GLU A 108 1.91 3.60 19.72
N SER A 109 2.55 2.91 20.66
CA SER A 109 3.76 3.38 21.32
C SER A 109 4.92 3.65 20.34
N TRP A 110 5.01 2.90 19.25
CA TRP A 110 6.02 3.11 18.20
C TRP A 110 5.65 4.31 17.35
N VAL A 111 4.37 4.44 16.97
CA VAL A 111 3.87 5.57 16.18
C VAL A 111 4.06 6.89 16.94
N ARG A 112 3.76 6.93 18.24
CA ARG A 112 3.99 8.10 19.11
C ARG A 112 5.46 8.49 19.22
N ARG A 113 6.39 7.53 19.17
CA ARG A 113 7.83 7.83 19.11
C ARG A 113 8.25 8.32 17.73
N ALA A 114 7.63 7.81 16.67
CA ALA A 114 7.95 8.16 15.30
C ALA A 114 7.44 9.54 14.90
N TYR A 115 6.30 9.99 15.45
CA TYR A 115 5.67 11.27 15.10
C TYR A 115 5.39 12.10 16.36
N LYS A 116 6.09 13.23 16.50
CA LYS A 116 5.96 14.12 17.67
C LYS A 116 4.61 14.84 17.75
N ASN A 117 4.02 15.15 16.59
CA ASN A 117 2.71 15.82 16.48
C ASN A 117 1.63 14.84 15.98
N LEU A 118 1.47 13.71 16.69
CA LEU A 118 0.43 12.73 16.39
C LEU A 118 -0.92 13.17 16.98
N ILE A 119 -1.84 13.58 16.13
CA ILE A 119 -3.16 14.12 16.52
C ILE A 119 -4.27 13.06 16.54
N TYR A 120 -4.04 11.92 15.90
CA TYR A 120 -5.01 10.84 15.80
C TYR A 120 -4.27 9.51 15.64
N PHE A 121 -4.68 8.53 16.43
CA PHE A 121 -4.30 7.14 16.27
C PHE A 121 -5.53 6.26 16.48
N HIS A 122 -5.75 5.31 15.58
CA HIS A 122 -6.82 4.34 15.72
C HIS A 122 -6.45 3.02 15.07
N GLU A 123 -7.01 1.94 15.60
CA GLU A 123 -6.87 0.59 15.06
C GLU A 123 -8.22 0.18 14.47
N ALA A 124 -8.37 0.33 13.16
CA ALA A 124 -9.61 0.01 12.47
C ALA A 124 -9.85 -1.51 12.48
N PRO A 125 -11.09 -1.97 12.77
CA PRO A 125 -11.38 -3.38 13.00
C PRO A 125 -11.28 -4.26 11.75
N LYS A 126 -11.28 -3.65 10.55
CA LYS A 126 -11.29 -4.34 9.25
C LYS A 126 -10.45 -3.60 8.23
N GLY A 127 -9.98 -4.32 7.23
CA GLY A 127 -9.17 -3.80 6.13
C GLY A 127 -7.70 -4.18 6.30
N GLY A 128 -7.00 -4.25 5.18
CA GLY A 128 -5.60 -4.61 5.08
C GLY A 128 -4.80 -3.59 4.29
N HIS A 129 -3.92 -4.09 3.42
CA HIS A 129 -2.92 -3.25 2.75
C HIS A 129 -3.51 -2.21 1.81
N PHE A 130 -4.61 -2.57 1.13
CA PHE A 130 -5.31 -1.66 0.24
C PHE A 130 -6.59 -1.15 0.92
N ALA A 131 -6.50 -0.67 2.15
CA ALA A 131 -7.63 -0.33 3.01
C ALA A 131 -8.72 0.55 2.35
N ALA A 132 -8.32 1.56 1.57
CA ALA A 132 -9.26 2.41 0.83
C ALA A 132 -10.06 1.65 -0.23
N TRP A 133 -9.48 0.57 -0.77
CA TRP A 133 -10.13 -0.31 -1.71
C TRP A 133 -10.95 -1.38 -1.00
N GLU A 134 -10.38 -2.01 0.02
CA GLU A 134 -11.01 -3.13 0.75
C GLU A 134 -12.19 -2.69 1.62
N GLN A 135 -12.11 -1.52 2.25
CA GLN A 135 -13.11 -0.99 3.18
C GLN A 135 -13.32 0.52 2.96
N PRO A 136 -13.90 0.94 1.82
CA PRO A 136 -13.95 2.35 1.43
C PRO A 136 -14.73 3.22 2.43
N GLU A 137 -15.83 2.72 3.00
CA GLU A 137 -16.60 3.45 4.01
C GLU A 137 -15.84 3.63 5.31
N GLU A 138 -15.15 2.59 5.79
CA GLU A 138 -14.34 2.64 7.01
C GLU A 138 -13.17 3.61 6.81
N PHE A 139 -12.43 3.49 5.71
CA PHE A 139 -11.33 4.39 5.37
C PHE A 139 -11.80 5.86 5.31
N ALA A 140 -12.96 6.13 4.73
CA ALA A 140 -13.52 7.48 4.69
C ALA A 140 -13.93 8.00 6.07
N GLN A 141 -14.41 7.15 6.98
CA GLN A 141 -14.74 7.51 8.36
C GLN A 141 -13.48 7.86 9.15
N GLU A 142 -12.42 7.06 9.02
CA GLU A 142 -11.11 7.29 9.63
C GLU A 142 -10.52 8.63 9.20
N LEU A 143 -10.56 8.95 7.90
CA LEU A 143 -10.15 10.28 7.40
C LEU A 143 -10.97 11.40 8.04
N ARG A 144 -12.31 11.28 8.10
CA ARG A 144 -13.16 12.31 8.70
C ARG A 144 -12.88 12.48 10.20
N ALA A 145 -12.63 11.39 10.92
CA ALA A 145 -12.30 11.41 12.34
C ALA A 145 -10.94 12.08 12.58
N ALA A 146 -9.91 11.69 11.82
CA ALA A 146 -8.57 12.24 11.89
C ALA A 146 -8.53 13.76 11.67
N PHE A 147 -9.28 14.26 10.69
CA PHE A 147 -9.32 15.70 10.36
C PHE A 147 -10.34 16.50 11.19
N ARG A 148 -11.13 15.87 12.07
CA ARG A 148 -12.18 16.56 12.85
C ARG A 148 -11.62 17.65 13.75
N SER A 149 -10.45 17.44 14.34
CA SER A 149 -9.80 18.42 15.23
C SER A 149 -9.14 19.60 14.50
N LEU A 150 -9.07 19.54 13.16
CA LEU A 150 -8.41 20.55 12.32
C LEU A 150 -9.39 21.43 11.53
N ARG A 151 -10.70 21.26 11.74
CA ARG A 151 -11.77 21.97 11.03
C ARG A 151 -12.54 22.89 11.96
#